data_AF-A0A1R1IHW4-F1
#
_entry.id   AF-A0A1R1IHW4-F1
#
_cell.length_a   1.000
_cell.length_b   1.000
_cell.length_c   1.000
_cell.angle_alpha   90.00
_cell.angle_beta   90.00
_cell.angle_gamma   90.00
#
_symmetry.space_group_name_H-M   'P 1'
#
loop_
_entity.id
_entity.type
_entity.pdbx_description
1 polymer ?
#
loop_
_entity_poly.entity_id
_entity_poly.type
_entity_poly.pdbx_seq_one_letter_code
_entity_poly.pdbx_strand_id
1 'polypeptide(L)'
;MADQHAEATAPHVHGDMNISEQAWTWSLFMGLTKWLSLATAVLILFLTVWFAVGAGFVPAFISGAVLSVAGYFMLKSKKAH
;
A
#
# COMPACT_ATOMS: atom_id res chain seq x y z
N MET A 1 -7.81 11.41 -30.03
CA MET A 1 -7.07 10.46 -30.89
C MET A 1 -6.16 11.17 -31.89
N ALA A 2 -6.56 12.27 -32.53
CA ALA A 2 -5.68 13.05 -33.42
C ALA A 2 -4.52 13.74 -32.68
N ASP A 3 -4.74 14.17 -31.44
CA ASP A 3 -3.73 14.92 -30.65
C ASP A 3 -2.53 14.05 -30.25
N GLN A 4 -2.74 12.77 -29.95
CA GLN A 4 -1.65 11.83 -29.59
C GLN A 4 -0.70 11.54 -30.77
N HIS A 5 -1.21 11.57 -32.02
CA HIS A 5 -0.39 11.38 -33.22
C HIS A 5 0.43 12.64 -33.58
N ALA A 6 -0.10 13.82 -33.26
CA ALA A 6 0.63 15.09 -33.43
C ALA A 6 1.77 15.23 -32.40
N GLU A 7 1.57 14.78 -31.16
CA GLU A 7 2.60 14.80 -30.12
C GLU A 7 3.73 13.78 -30.40
N ALA A 8 3.41 12.63 -31.01
CA ALA A 8 4.39 11.63 -31.41
C ALA A 8 5.33 12.07 -32.56
N THR A 9 4.97 13.11 -33.32
CA THR A 9 5.79 13.68 -34.40
C THR A 9 6.52 14.97 -33.99
N ALA A 10 6.31 15.46 -32.77
CA ALA A 10 7.03 16.61 -32.22
C ALA A 10 8.50 16.24 -31.91
N PRO A 11 9.45 17.19 -32.00
CA PRO A 11 10.84 16.95 -31.60
C PRO A 11 10.92 16.53 -30.13
N HIS A 12 11.36 15.31 -29.87
CA HIS A 12 11.60 14.83 -28.51
C HIS A 12 12.69 15.67 -27.81
N VAL A 13 12.40 16.15 -26.60
CA VAL A 13 13.39 16.77 -25.70
C VAL A 13 13.57 15.85 -24.51
N HIS A 14 14.82 15.45 -24.26
CA HIS A 14 15.12 14.55 -23.16
C HIS A 14 14.71 15.18 -21.82
N GLY A 15 13.85 14.49 -21.06
CA GLY A 15 13.41 14.91 -19.72
C GLY A 15 12.09 15.70 -19.67
N ASP A 16 11.57 16.18 -20.80
CA ASP A 16 10.32 16.96 -20.85
C ASP A 16 9.05 16.10 -20.99
N MET A 17 9.20 14.77 -20.99
CA MET A 17 8.06 13.85 -21.05
C MET A 17 7.16 14.04 -19.84
N ASN A 18 5.86 14.18 -20.06
CA ASN A 18 4.88 14.22 -18.98
C ASN A 18 4.90 12.87 -18.22
N ILE A 19 5.25 12.91 -16.93
CA ILE A 19 5.31 11.72 -16.06
C ILE A 19 4.14 11.61 -15.07
N SER A 20 3.06 12.36 -15.30
CA SER A 20 1.98 12.45 -14.32
C SER A 20 1.36 11.08 -14.03
N GLU A 21 1.04 10.29 -15.05
CA GLU A 21 0.46 8.95 -14.89
C GLU A 21 1.38 7.98 -14.13
N GLN A 22 2.69 8.03 -14.39
CA GLN A 22 3.69 7.22 -13.70
C GLN A 22 3.81 7.63 -12.23
N ALA A 23 3.78 8.94 -11.94
CA ALA A 23 3.80 9.46 -10.58
C ALA A 23 2.55 9.03 -9.79
N TRP A 24 1.37 9.07 -10.42
CA TRP A 24 0.13 8.56 -9.83
C TRP A 24 0.23 7.07 -9.51
N THR A 25 0.73 6.27 -10.45
CA THR A 25 0.93 4.83 -10.26
C THR A 25 1.90 4.55 -9.11
N TRP A 26 3.00 5.29 -9.02
CA TRP A 26 3.96 5.17 -7.92
C TRP A 26 3.32 5.48 -6.56
N SER A 27 2.53 6.55 -6.48
CA SER A 27 1.82 6.92 -5.25
C SER A 27 0.84 5.82 -4.81
N LEU A 28 0.13 5.21 -5.77
CA LEU A 28 -0.77 4.10 -5.51
C LEU A 28 -0.01 2.86 -5.03
N PHE A 29 1.07 2.48 -5.70
CA PHE A 29 1.90 1.34 -5.32
C PHE A 29 2.45 1.47 -3.90
N MET A 30 2.94 2.66 -3.54
CA MET A 30 3.42 2.96 -2.19
C MET A 30 2.30 2.86 -1.15
N GLY A 31 1.11 3.39 -1.47
CA GLY A 31 -0.07 3.25 -0.62
C GLY A 31 -0.46 1.79 -0.40
N LEU A 32 -0.57 1.01 -1.48
CA LEU A 32 -0.93 -0.40 -1.43
C LEU A 32 0.09 -1.22 -0.64
N THR A 33 1.38 -1.09 -0.93
CA THR A 33 2.44 -1.86 -0.27
C THR A 33 2.45 -1.61 1.23
N LYS A 34 2.26 -0.35 1.64
CA LYS A 34 2.17 0.05 3.04
C LYS A 34 1.00 -0.58 3.79
N TRP A 35 -0.21 -0.56 3.21
CA TRP A 35 -1.39 -1.07 3.90
C TRP A 35 -1.56 -2.58 3.78
N LEU A 36 -1.20 -3.16 2.62
CA LEU A 36 -1.26 -4.61 2.39
C LEU A 36 -0.25 -5.36 3.24
N SER A 37 0.97 -4.84 3.42
CA SER A 37 1.95 -5.49 4.30
C SER A 37 1.46 -5.58 5.75
N LEU A 38 0.81 -4.54 6.28
CA LEU A 38 0.15 -4.59 7.59
C LEU A 38 -0.96 -5.64 7.62
N ALA A 39 -1.84 -5.65 6.62
CA ALA A 39 -2.94 -6.61 6.54
C ALA A 39 -2.41 -8.06 6.50
N THR A 40 -1.36 -8.33 5.73
CA THR A 40 -0.69 -9.62 5.67
C THR A 40 -0.10 -10.01 7.03
N ALA A 41 0.60 -9.10 7.72
CA ALA A 41 1.15 -9.38 9.04
C ALA A 41 0.08 -9.71 10.09
N VAL A 42 -1.03 -8.95 10.10
CA VAL A 42 -2.18 -9.21 10.99
C VAL A 42 -2.83 -10.56 10.69
N LEU A 43 -3.01 -10.88 9.40
CA LEU A 43 -3.60 -12.16 8.98
C LEU A 43 -2.72 -13.34 9.41
N ILE A 44 -1.41 -13.25 9.20
CA ILE A 44 -0.46 -14.29 9.60
C ILE A 44 -0.51 -14.49 11.12
N LEU A 45 -0.44 -13.41 11.91
CA LEU A 45 -0.53 -13.49 13.37
C LEU A 45 -1.83 -14.16 13.81
N PHE A 46 -2.96 -13.69 13.27
CA PHE A 46 -4.29 -14.21 13.60
C PHE A 46 -4.41 -15.70 13.32
N LEU A 47 -4.04 -16.14 12.10
CA LEU A 47 -4.10 -17.55 11.72
C LEU A 47 -3.13 -18.41 12.55
N THR A 48 -1.95 -17.87 12.90
CA THR A 48 -0.96 -18.57 13.74
C THR A 48 -1.50 -18.80 15.15
N VAL A 49 -2.04 -17.77 15.79
CA VAL A 49 -2.58 -17.90 17.16
C VAL A 49 -3.83 -18.79 17.18
N TRP A 50 -4.67 -18.72 16.14
CA TRP A 50 -5.86 -19.56 16.07
C TRP A 50 -5.51 -21.03 15.82
N PHE A 51 -4.79 -21.33 14.74
CA PHE A 51 -4.63 -22.70 14.27
C PHE A 51 -3.33 -23.36 14.71
N ALA A 52 -2.21 -22.63 14.73
CA ALA A 52 -0.90 -23.22 15.03
C ALA A 52 -0.63 -23.32 16.54
N VAL A 53 -1.04 -22.31 17.32
CA VAL A 53 -0.90 -22.31 18.78
C VAL A 53 -2.06 -23.04 19.46
N GLY A 54 -3.25 -23.04 18.85
CA GLY A 54 -4.45 -23.66 19.43
C GLY A 54 -5.05 -22.86 20.59
N ALA A 55 -4.73 -21.57 20.73
CA ALA A 55 -5.27 -20.69 21.77
C ALA A 55 -6.77 -20.38 21.57
N GLY A 56 -7.33 -20.75 20.41
CA GLY A 56 -8.72 -20.50 20.04
C GLY A 56 -8.94 -19.12 19.43
N PHE A 57 -10.20 -18.85 19.05
CA PHE A 57 -10.56 -17.65 18.29
C PHE A 57 -10.35 -16.34 19.06
N VAL A 58 -10.71 -16.29 20.35
CA VAL A 58 -10.71 -15.04 21.12
C VAL A 58 -9.29 -14.47 21.30
N PRO A 59 -8.27 -15.25 21.73
CA PRO A 59 -6.90 -14.74 21.81
C PRO A 59 -6.33 -14.36 20.43
N ALA A 60 -6.68 -15.10 19.38
CA ALA A 60 -6.29 -14.77 18.01
C ALA A 60 -6.86 -13.42 17.57
N PHE A 61 -8.16 -13.20 17.82
CA PHE A 61 -8.84 -11.95 17.48
C PHE A 61 -8.24 -10.76 18.24
N ILE A 62 -8.01 -10.90 19.55
CA ILE A 62 -7.42 -9.83 20.37
C ILE A 62 -6.01 -9.48 19.88
N SER A 63 -5.15 -10.48 19.66
CA SER A 63 -3.78 -10.23 19.19
C SER A 63 -3.75 -9.60 17.80
N GLY A 64 -4.58 -10.06 16.87
CA GLY A 64 -4.75 -9.45 15.54
C GLY A 64 -5.27 -8.00 15.63
N ALA A 65 -6.27 -7.74 16.48
CA ALA A 65 -6.81 -6.39 16.69
C ALA A 65 -5.76 -5.43 17.27
N VAL A 66 -5.00 -5.86 18.27
CA VAL A 66 -3.92 -5.07 18.87
C VAL A 66 -2.86 -4.72 17.84
N LEU A 67 -2.38 -5.70 17.05
CA LEU A 67 -1.38 -5.44 16.01
C LEU A 67 -1.93 -4.50 14.92
N SER A 68 -3.18 -4.68 14.52
CA SER A 68 -3.83 -3.84 13.50
C SER A 68 -3.95 -2.39 13.96
N VAL A 69 -4.43 -2.16 15.19
CA VAL A 69 -4.56 -0.81 15.76
C VAL A 69 -3.19 -0.15 15.96
N ALA A 70 -2.23 -0.87 16.54
CA ALA A 70 -0.86 -0.36 16.72
C ALA A 70 -0.22 -0.02 15.37
N GLY A 71 -0.29 -0.95 14.40
CA GLY A 71 0.24 -0.77 13.05
C GLY A 71 -0.41 0.40 12.32
N TYR A 72 -1.73 0.59 12.45
CA TYR A 72 -2.42 1.74 11.87
C TYR A 72 -1.85 3.07 12.37
N PHE A 73 -1.68 3.21 13.69
CA PHE A 73 -1.15 4.46 14.26
C PHE A 73 0.34 4.67 13.93
N MET A 74 1.14 3.59 13.86
CA MET A 74 2.54 3.66 13.45
C MET A 74 2.71 4.03 11.98
N LEU A 75 1.84 3.51 11.11
CA LEU A 75 1.90 3.76 9.67
C LEU A 75 1.17 5.03 9.25
N LYS A 76 0.26 5.59 10.05
CA LYS A 76 -0.45 6.82 9.69
C LYS A 76 0.55 7.94 9.39
N SER A 77 0.61 8.38 8.13
CA SER A 77 1.48 9.50 7.76
C SER A 77 1.09 10.74 8.56
N LYS A 78 2.10 11.41 9.13
CA LYS A 78 1.90 12.76 9.67
C LYS A 78 1.69 13.71 8.49
N LYS A 79 0.89 14.76 8.67
CA LYS A 79 0.82 15.86 7.69
C LYS A 79 2.24 16.40 7.53
N ALA A 80 2.71 16.50 6.29
CA ALA A 80 3.93 17.26 6.00
C ALA A 80 3.64 18.72 6.38
N HIS A 81 4.51 19.29 7.21
CA HIS A 81 4.49 20.71 7.57
C HIS A 81 4.98 21.55 6.40
#